data_AF-A0A7S1FHA9-F1
#
_entry.id   AF-A0A7S1FHA9-F1
#
_cell.length_a   1.000
_cell.length_b   1.000
_cell.length_c   1.000
_cell.angle_alpha   90.00
_cell.angle_beta   90.00
_cell.angle_gamma   90.00
#
_symmetry.space_group_name_H-M   'P 1'
#
loop_
_entity.id
_entity.type
_entity.pdbx_description
1 polymer ?
#
loop_
_entity_poly.entity_id
_entity_poly.type
_entity_poly.pdbx_seq_one_letter_code
_entity_poly.pdbx_strand_id
1 'polypeptide(L)'
;TTRAAYEHGKSCGPCVSWRLDHIFFTPRTLALRGVWEALEGDPESEAAGLPNLRCPSDHLPVAAVFEPSPTPVLDDSGRSRLEAQIFEMEQRHAAQREALEREVAALEPPAPVAACQADGSTSD
;
A
#
# COMPACT_ATOMS: atom_id res chain seq x y z
N THR A 1 -11.33 4.12 13.57
CA THR A 1 -12.11 3.34 14.54
C THR A 1 -11.40 3.33 15.84
N THR A 2 -12.11 3.53 16.93
CA THR A 2 -11.52 3.43 18.24
C THR A 2 -11.56 1.99 18.74
N ARG A 3 -10.40 1.41 19.02
CA ARG A 3 -10.27 0.25 19.90
C ARG A 3 -10.27 0.77 21.34
N ALA A 4 -11.09 0.19 22.20
CA ALA A 4 -11.09 0.48 23.64
C ALA A 4 -10.60 -0.77 24.39
N ALA A 5 -9.34 -0.76 24.82
CA ALA A 5 -8.77 -1.84 25.61
C ALA A 5 -7.83 -1.27 26.68
N TYR A 6 -7.40 -2.10 27.63
CA TYR A 6 -6.37 -1.69 28.57
C TYR A 6 -5.08 -1.30 27.84
N GLU A 7 -4.41 -0.29 28.38
CA GLU A 7 -3.10 0.13 27.89
C GLU A 7 -2.11 -1.05 27.93
N HIS A 8 -1.13 -1.05 27.03
CA HIS A 8 -0.18 -2.16 26.90
C HIS A 8 0.45 -2.52 28.25
N GLY A 9 0.28 -3.77 28.68
CA GLY A 9 0.79 -4.28 29.95
C GLY A 9 -0.11 -4.06 31.18
N LYS A 10 -1.29 -3.43 31.01
CA LYS A 10 -2.29 -3.29 32.07
C LYS A 10 -3.43 -4.29 31.91
N SER A 11 -4.00 -4.71 33.04
CA SER A 11 -5.18 -5.58 33.13
C SER A 11 -6.33 -4.95 33.92
N CYS A 12 -6.15 -3.72 34.41
CA CYS A 12 -7.14 -2.96 35.17
C CYS A 12 -6.92 -1.44 34.98
N GLY A 13 -7.94 -0.64 35.35
CA GLY A 13 -7.95 0.82 35.17
C GLY A 13 -8.86 1.25 34.01
N PRO A 14 -8.87 2.54 33.61
CA PRO A 14 -9.64 2.99 32.46
C PRO A 14 -9.06 2.39 31.17
N CYS A 15 -9.95 1.99 30.25
CA CYS A 15 -9.52 1.60 28.90
C CYS A 15 -9.02 2.83 28.15
N VAL A 16 -8.06 2.62 27.25
CA VAL A 16 -7.56 3.67 26.35
C VAL A 16 -8.12 3.46 24.95
N SER A 17 -8.38 4.58 24.29
CA SER A 17 -8.97 4.68 22.96
C SER A 17 -7.90 4.92 21.90
N TRP A 18 -7.80 4.04 20.89
CA TRP A 18 -6.90 4.26 19.73
C TRP A 18 -7.65 4.29 18.41
N ARG A 19 -7.41 5.31 17.58
CA ARG A 19 -7.96 5.42 16.22
C ARG A 19 -7.17 4.56 15.22
N LEU A 20 -7.62 3.34 14.94
CA LEU A 20 -6.92 2.37 14.09
C LEU A 20 -7.56 2.16 12.71
N ASP A 21 -8.88 2.03 12.59
CA ASP A 21 -9.48 1.81 11.26
C ASP A 21 -9.87 3.12 10.56
N HIS A 22 -9.74 3.13 9.24
CA HIS A 22 -9.86 4.35 8.43
C HIS A 22 -10.67 4.07 7.17
N ILE A 23 -11.46 5.06 6.74
CA ILE A 23 -12.09 5.07 5.41
C ILE A 23 -11.29 6.03 4.54
N PHE A 24 -10.49 5.49 3.62
CA PHE A 24 -9.82 6.30 2.60
C PHE A 24 -10.76 6.54 1.42
N PHE A 25 -10.81 7.77 0.93
CA PHE A 25 -11.63 8.15 -0.22
C PHE A 25 -10.88 9.14 -1.12
N THR A 26 -11.33 9.24 -2.37
CA THR A 26 -10.75 10.18 -3.35
C THR A 26 -11.58 11.46 -3.36
N PRO A 27 -11.05 12.62 -2.91
CA PRO A 27 -11.80 13.88 -2.87
C PRO A 27 -12.24 14.39 -4.24
N ARG A 28 -11.62 13.86 -5.31
CA ARG A 28 -11.93 14.19 -6.70
C ARG A 28 -13.31 13.67 -7.13
N THR A 29 -13.73 12.52 -6.63
CA THR A 29 -14.96 11.81 -7.06
C THR A 29 -15.97 11.64 -5.94
N LEU A 30 -15.59 11.95 -4.70
CA LEU A 30 -16.43 11.83 -3.52
C LEU A 30 -16.24 13.06 -2.64
N ALA A 31 -17.33 13.76 -2.35
CA ALA A 31 -17.36 14.82 -1.35
C ALA A 31 -17.85 14.25 -0.01
N LEU A 32 -17.05 14.37 1.04
CA LEU A 32 -17.46 13.97 2.39
C LEU A 32 -18.54 14.92 2.90
N ARG A 33 -19.73 14.41 3.20
CA ARG A 33 -20.88 15.17 3.72
C ARG A 33 -21.06 15.03 5.22
N GLY A 34 -20.65 13.90 5.76
CA GLY A 34 -20.74 13.65 7.19
C GLY A 34 -19.89 12.46 7.59
N VAL A 35 -19.51 12.45 8.85
CA VAL A 35 -18.84 11.34 9.49
C VAL A 35 -19.66 10.94 10.70
N TRP A 36 -19.73 9.64 10.97
CA TRP A 36 -20.31 9.17 12.22
C TRP A 36 -19.24 9.23 13.31
N GLU A 37 -19.27 10.31 14.10
CA GLU A 37 -18.29 10.61 15.16
C GLU A 37 -18.67 10.02 16.53
N ALA A 38 -19.78 9.26 16.65
CA ALA A 38 -20.39 8.87 17.93
C ALA A 38 -19.56 7.89 18.78
N LEU A 39 -18.32 7.72 18.40
CA LEU A 39 -17.34 6.81 18.94
C LEU A 39 -16.52 7.49 20.07
N GLU A 40 -16.66 8.80 20.25
CA GLU A 40 -16.24 9.53 21.46
C GLU A 40 -17.36 9.60 22.53
N GLY A 41 -18.48 8.89 22.32
CA GLY A 41 -19.70 9.08 23.12
C GLY A 41 -20.38 7.78 23.59
N ASP A 42 -19.63 6.71 23.84
CA ASP A 42 -20.16 5.52 24.52
C ASP A 42 -19.49 5.30 25.89
N PRO A 43 -20.03 5.92 26.97
CA PRO A 43 -19.45 5.83 28.31
C PRO A 43 -19.35 4.40 28.85
N GLU A 44 -20.18 3.48 28.35
CA GLU A 44 -20.16 2.09 28.76
C GLU A 44 -18.93 1.36 28.21
N SER A 45 -18.61 1.58 26.93
CA SER A 45 -17.38 1.05 26.31
C SER A 45 -16.12 1.72 26.85
N GLU A 46 -16.18 2.98 27.29
CA GLU A 46 -15.08 3.66 27.98
C GLU A 46 -14.80 3.02 29.35
N ALA A 47 -15.86 2.70 30.09
CA ALA A 47 -15.76 2.11 31.43
C ALA A 47 -15.40 0.62 31.42
N ALA A 48 -16.02 -0.17 30.53
CA ALA A 48 -15.91 -1.63 30.51
C ALA A 48 -14.97 -2.16 29.41
N GLY A 49 -14.58 -1.33 28.45
CA GLY A 49 -13.86 -1.76 27.25
C GLY A 49 -14.76 -2.46 26.24
N LEU A 50 -14.12 -2.99 25.20
CA LEU A 50 -14.75 -3.79 24.15
C LEU A 50 -14.06 -5.16 24.01
N PRO A 51 -14.79 -6.22 23.63
CA PRO A 51 -16.25 -6.27 23.44
C PRO A 51 -17.01 -6.21 24.78
N ASN A 52 -18.30 -5.87 24.74
CA ASN A 52 -19.20 -5.83 25.90
C ASN A 52 -20.63 -6.33 25.55
N LEU A 53 -21.56 -6.24 26.50
CA LEU A 53 -22.93 -6.75 26.35
C LEU A 53 -23.71 -6.11 25.19
N ARG A 54 -23.38 -4.86 24.83
CA ARG A 54 -24.06 -4.09 23.78
C ARG A 54 -23.29 -4.09 22.47
N CYS A 55 -21.97 -4.27 22.53
CA CYS A 55 -21.10 -4.32 21.37
C CYS A 55 -20.31 -5.64 21.36
N PRO A 56 -20.68 -6.61 20.50
CA PRO A 56 -20.00 -7.91 20.45
C PRO A 56 -18.62 -7.86 19.75
N SER A 57 -18.19 -6.69 19.29
CA SER A 57 -16.95 -6.45 18.56
C SER A 57 -15.95 -5.70 19.45
N ASP A 58 -14.66 -5.98 19.31
CA ASP A 58 -13.57 -5.22 19.94
C ASP A 58 -13.26 -3.89 19.23
N HIS A 59 -13.93 -3.65 18.10
CA HIS A 59 -13.91 -2.44 17.29
C HIS A 59 -15.31 -1.84 17.17
N LEU A 60 -15.41 -0.51 17.20
CA LEU A 60 -16.66 0.21 16.95
C LEU A 60 -16.82 0.56 15.46
N PRO A 61 -18.04 0.65 14.93
CA PRO A 61 -18.25 0.93 13.52
C PRO A 61 -17.76 2.35 13.15
N VAL A 62 -17.06 2.48 12.03
CA VAL A 62 -16.81 3.77 11.38
C VAL A 62 -17.71 3.89 10.16
N ALA A 63 -18.41 5.01 10.06
CA ALA A 63 -19.23 5.32 8.90
C ALA A 63 -18.98 6.76 8.44
N ALA A 64 -19.16 6.96 7.14
CA ALA A 64 -19.09 8.26 6.51
C ALA A 64 -20.15 8.33 5.40
N VAL A 65 -20.71 9.52 5.21
CA VAL A 65 -21.65 9.83 4.15
C VAL A 65 -20.91 10.60 3.08
N PHE A 66 -20.91 10.07 1.86
CA PHE A 66 -20.29 10.70 0.71
C PHE A 66 -21.34 11.09 -0.31
N GLU A 67 -21.14 12.25 -0.94
CA GLU A 67 -21.84 12.65 -2.15
C GLU A 67 -20.93 12.36 -3.36
N PRO A 68 -21.37 11.54 -4.32
CA PRO A 68 -20.61 11.32 -5.54
C PRO A 68 -20.52 12.59 -6.39
N SER A 69 -19.31 12.93 -6.83
CA SER A 69 -19.11 13.92 -7.89
C SER A 69 -18.81 13.21 -9.22
N PRO A 70 -19.17 13.82 -10.36
CA PRO A 70 -18.82 13.28 -11.67
C PRO A 70 -17.32 13.04 -11.78
N THR A 71 -16.93 11.87 -12.31
CA THR A 71 -15.52 11.58 -12.60
C THR A 71 -14.99 12.62 -13.58
N PRO A 72 -13.88 13.32 -13.26
CA PRO A 72 -13.28 14.23 -14.23
C PRO A 72 -12.84 13.48 -15.47
N VAL A 73 -13.31 13.93 -16.61
CA VAL A 73 -12.94 13.39 -17.92
C VAL A 73 -11.95 14.35 -18.56
N LEU A 74 -10.92 13.80 -19.19
CA LEU A 74 -10.02 14.59 -20.02
C LEU A 74 -10.74 14.98 -21.32
N ASP A 75 -10.67 16.25 -21.68
CA ASP A 75 -10.99 16.69 -23.02
C ASP A 75 -9.98 16.13 -24.04
N ASP A 76 -10.27 16.25 -25.32
CA ASP A 76 -9.44 15.65 -26.37
C ASP A 76 -8.01 16.24 -26.37
N SER A 77 -7.87 17.52 -26.01
CA SER A 77 -6.58 18.18 -25.84
C SER A 77 -5.78 17.59 -24.67
N GLY A 78 -6.41 17.42 -23.52
CA GLY A 78 -5.82 16.80 -22.34
C GLY A 78 -5.44 15.34 -22.59
N ARG A 79 -6.29 14.59 -23.31
CA ARG A 79 -6.00 13.21 -23.71
C ARG A 79 -4.78 13.12 -24.63
N SER A 80 -4.76 13.91 -25.70
CA SER A 80 -3.64 13.93 -26.65
C SER A 80 -2.31 14.29 -25.96
N ARG A 81 -2.35 15.23 -25.01
CA ARG A 81 -1.17 15.60 -24.21
C ARG A 81 -0.71 14.46 -23.31
N LEU A 82 -1.63 13.78 -22.65
CA LEU A 82 -1.30 12.63 -21.80
C LEU A 82 -0.69 11.49 -22.63
N GLU A 83 -1.26 11.20 -23.80
CA GLU A 83 -0.74 10.19 -24.73
C GLU A 83 0.69 10.54 -25.18
N ALA A 84 0.95 11.80 -25.53
CA ALA A 84 2.29 12.25 -25.88
C ALA A 84 3.29 12.09 -24.71
N GLN A 85 2.87 12.42 -23.48
CA GLN A 85 3.70 12.25 -22.28
C GLN A 85 4.01 10.77 -21.98
N ILE A 86 3.03 9.89 -22.15
CA ILE A 86 3.22 8.44 -21.98
C ILE A 86 4.21 7.93 -23.02
N PHE A 87 4.03 8.30 -24.29
CA PHE A 87 4.92 7.90 -25.37
C PHE A 87 6.37 8.37 -25.16
N GLU A 88 6.55 9.62 -24.69
CA GLU A 88 7.87 10.14 -24.34
C GLU A 88 8.51 9.36 -23.17
N MET A 89 7.71 9.04 -22.14
CA MET A 89 8.16 8.24 -21.01
C MET A 89 8.59 6.83 -21.43
N GLU A 90 7.82 6.17 -22.29
CA GLU A 90 8.14 4.86 -22.84
C GLU A 90 9.45 4.86 -23.63
N GLN A 91 9.67 5.88 -24.47
CA GLN A 91 10.94 6.03 -25.19
C GLN A 91 12.13 6.20 -24.25
N ARG A 92 11.99 7.04 -23.20
CA ARG A 92 13.05 7.21 -22.20
C ARG A 92 13.35 5.90 -21.47
N HIS A 93 12.32 5.17 -21.06
CA HIS A 93 12.48 3.87 -20.40
C HIS A 93 13.11 2.83 -21.32
N ALA A 94 12.73 2.79 -22.60
CA ALA A 94 13.34 1.88 -23.57
C ALA A 94 14.84 2.16 -23.75
N ALA A 95 15.22 3.43 -23.92
CA ALA A 95 16.62 3.84 -24.03
C ALA A 95 17.43 3.51 -22.76
N GLN A 96 16.85 3.74 -21.58
CA GLN A 96 17.49 3.39 -20.30
C GLN A 96 17.69 1.88 -20.15
N ARG A 97 16.68 1.08 -20.54
CA ARG A 97 16.79 -0.38 -20.51
C ARG A 97 17.89 -0.89 -21.42
N GLU A 98 17.96 -0.39 -22.65
CA GLU A 98 19.00 -0.78 -23.60
C GLU A 98 20.40 -0.39 -23.11
N ALA A 99 20.55 0.80 -22.52
CA ALA A 99 21.81 1.23 -21.93
C ALA A 99 22.23 0.29 -20.78
N LEU A 100 21.31 -0.06 -19.89
CA LEU A 100 21.58 -0.95 -18.77
C LEU A 100 21.89 -2.38 -19.23
N GLU A 101 21.18 -2.90 -20.24
CA GLU A 101 21.46 -4.20 -20.83
C GLU A 101 22.89 -4.25 -21.42
N ARG A 102 23.34 -3.17 -22.08
CA ARG A 102 24.73 -3.05 -22.56
C ARG A 102 25.75 -3.01 -21.42
N GLU A 103 25.46 -2.30 -20.34
CA GLU A 103 26.34 -2.27 -19.17
C GLU A 103 26.45 -3.65 -18.50
N VAL A 104 25.33 -4.35 -18.34
CA VAL A 104 25.30 -5.70 -17.77
C VAL A 104 26.08 -6.68 -18.65
N ALA A 105 25.87 -6.65 -19.96
CA ALA A 105 26.62 -7.51 -20.89
C ALA A 105 28.12 -7.23 -20.88
N ALA A 106 28.54 -5.97 -20.65
CA ALA A 106 29.96 -5.62 -20.53
C ALA A 106 30.59 -6.12 -19.22
N LEU A 107 29.79 -6.45 -18.21
CA LEU A 107 30.23 -6.96 -16.92
C LEU A 107 30.22 -8.49 -16.84
N GLU A 108 29.68 -9.21 -17.83
CA GLU A 108 29.72 -10.67 -17.85
C GLU A 108 31.17 -11.16 -18.06
N PRO A 109 31.76 -11.91 -17.10
CA PRO A 109 33.09 -12.46 -17.27
C PRO A 109 33.09 -13.56 -18.35
N PRO A 110 34.19 -13.74 -19.11
CA PRO A 110 34.26 -14.76 -20.14
C PRO A 110 34.05 -16.15 -19.54
N ALA A 111 33.30 -17.00 -20.27
CA ALA A 111 33.03 -18.37 -19.86
C ALA A 111 34.34 -19.10 -19.48
N PRO A 112 34.34 -19.90 -18.40
CA PRO A 112 35.54 -20.61 -17.98
C PRO A 112 36.05 -21.50 -19.12
N VAL A 113 37.28 -21.24 -19.56
CA VAL A 113 37.99 -22.05 -20.55
C VAL A 113 38.06 -23.48 -20.03
N ALA A 114 37.48 -24.42 -20.78
CA ALA A 114 37.54 -25.84 -20.45
C ALA A 114 39.00 -26.24 -20.25
N ALA A 115 39.31 -26.71 -19.04
CA ALA A 115 40.66 -27.15 -18.68
C ALA A 115 41.08 -28.28 -19.63
N CYS A 116 42.12 -28.01 -20.42
CA CYS A 116 42.85 -29.03 -21.16
C CYS A 116 43.47 -30.03 -20.18
N GLN A 117 43.06 -31.29 -20.37
CA GLN A 117 43.84 -32.53 -20.30
C GLN A 117 44.38 -33.04 -18.95
N ALA A 118 44.26 -34.35 -18.77
CA ALA A 118 45.42 -35.17 -18.45
C ALA A 118 45.20 -36.59 -19.00
N ASP A 119 45.92 -36.92 -20.08
CA ASP A 119 46.21 -38.29 -20.50
C ASP A 119 46.94 -39.00 -19.36
N GLY A 120 46.29 -39.97 -18.72
CA GLY A 120 46.89 -40.87 -17.75
C GLY A 120 47.36 -42.14 -18.42
N SER A 121 48.56 -42.13 -19.02
CA SER A 121 49.31 -43.36 -19.28
C SER A 121 50.06 -43.75 -18.01
N THR A 122 49.77 -44.91 -17.45
CA THR A 122 50.68 -45.59 -16.52
C THR A 122 51.01 -46.95 -17.11
N SER A 123 52.29 -47.13 -17.45
CA SER A 123 52.92 -48.38 -17.83
C SER A 123 52.98 -49.36 -16.65
N ASP A 124 52.84 -50.66 -16.95
CA ASP A 124 53.25 -51.80 -16.10
C ASP A 124 54.75 -52.09 -16.24
#